data_AF-A0A4R6L3C8-F1
#
_entry.id   AF-A0A4R6L3C8-F1
#
_cell.length_a   1.000
_cell.length_b   1.000
_cell.length_c   1.000
_cell.angle_alpha   90.00
_cell.angle_beta   90.00
_cell.angle_gamma   90.00
#
_symmetry.space_group_name_H-M   'P 1'
#
loop_
_entity.id
_entity.type
_entity.pdbx_description
1 polymer ?
#
loop_
_entity_poly.entity_id
_entity_poly.type
_entity_poly.pdbx_seq_one_letter_code
_entity_poly.pdbx_strand_id
1 'polypeptide(L)'
;MDFYDNILAIKKERKLTNADIGAVINMSGDAFRMANKRQSLSELEKNEIEKFFASKPNKLQKIEVELSNTDDEIEIFTNKNGIKFYEYPDGSTKIEVIKVPFDAYASYLEAYNDDEKLHSEFSTATFTVDKVAKGNYLAFNIKNNSMNGGGIDDTPSGAEVLAREIGRHLWCNGFHKNKYGFILMTKNAIYHKDIGDCNNETGLLTLHSRNKSDDPFEIHMNDIYRIFNVIKRTF
;
A
#
# COMPACT_ATOMS: atom_id res chain seq x y z
N MET A 1 -4.16 14.58 -32.56
CA MET A 1 -2.79 14.58 -31.98
C MET A 1 -2.23 13.20 -32.24
N ASP A 2 -1.06 13.08 -32.87
CA ASP A 2 -0.46 11.75 -33.11
C ASP A 2 -0.05 11.12 -31.77
N PHE A 3 0.01 9.78 -31.69
CA PHE A 3 0.36 9.03 -30.48
C PHE A 3 1.66 9.56 -29.83
N TYR A 4 2.66 9.86 -30.66
CA TYR A 4 3.95 10.37 -30.20
C TYR A 4 3.90 11.81 -29.67
N ASP A 5 3.01 12.64 -30.22
CA ASP A 5 2.74 13.98 -29.69
C ASP A 5 2.05 13.89 -28.31
N ASN A 6 1.15 12.91 -28.15
CA ASN A 6 0.45 12.65 -26.90
C ASN A 6 1.43 12.21 -25.80
N ILE A 7 2.42 11.36 -26.12
CA ILE A 7 3.50 11.01 -25.19
C ILE A 7 4.21 12.27 -24.67
N LEU A 8 4.55 13.21 -25.55
CA LEU A 8 5.26 14.44 -25.14
C LEU A 8 4.39 15.32 -24.23
N ALA A 9 3.11 15.45 -24.55
CA ALA A 9 2.15 16.20 -23.73
C ALA A 9 2.02 15.58 -22.33
N ILE A 10 1.75 14.27 -22.25
CA ILE A 10 1.56 13.55 -21.00
C ILE A 10 2.85 13.51 -20.17
N LYS A 11 4.02 13.36 -20.80
CA LYS A 11 5.31 13.44 -20.10
C LYS A 11 5.51 14.78 -19.43
N LYS A 12 5.19 15.88 -20.12
CA LYS A 12 5.29 17.24 -19.59
C LYS A 12 4.30 17.46 -18.45
N GLU A 13 3.05 17.04 -18.66
CA GLU A 13 1.96 17.17 -17.69
C GLU A 13 2.24 16.38 -16.40
N ARG A 14 2.66 15.12 -16.52
CA ARG A 14 2.85 14.19 -15.39
C ARG A 14 4.28 14.13 -14.86
N LYS A 15 5.19 14.93 -15.43
CA LYS A 15 6.63 14.94 -15.10
C LYS A 15 7.26 13.54 -15.18
N LEU A 16 6.93 12.79 -16.24
CA LEU A 16 7.46 11.45 -16.49
C LEU A 16 8.77 11.53 -17.29
N THR A 17 9.73 10.69 -16.89
CA THR A 17 11.00 10.52 -17.61
C THR A 17 10.85 9.47 -18.72
N ASN A 18 11.84 9.39 -19.63
CA ASN A 18 11.87 8.31 -20.62
C ASN A 18 12.02 6.93 -19.97
N ALA A 19 12.67 6.85 -18.80
CA ALA A 19 12.84 5.59 -18.07
C ALA A 19 11.51 5.10 -17.48
N ASP A 20 10.68 6.01 -16.97
CA ASP A 20 9.36 5.68 -16.41
C ASP A 20 8.44 5.01 -17.44
N ILE A 21 8.50 5.48 -18.69
CA ILE A 21 7.68 4.93 -19.79
C ILE A 21 8.35 3.72 -20.42
N GLY A 22 9.68 3.74 -20.60
CA GLY A 22 10.42 2.59 -21.10
C GLY A 22 10.20 1.34 -20.24
N ALA A 23 10.14 1.49 -18.91
CA ALA A 23 9.89 0.38 -17.99
C ALA A 23 8.57 -0.35 -18.23
N VAL A 24 7.52 0.35 -18.71
CA VAL A 24 6.21 -0.23 -19.03
C VAL A 24 6.32 -1.29 -20.12
N ILE A 25 7.21 -1.07 -21.10
CA ILE A 25 7.42 -1.94 -22.25
C ILE A 25 8.78 -2.66 -22.19
N ASN A 26 9.34 -2.80 -20.98
CA ASN A 26 10.61 -3.47 -20.73
C ASN A 26 11.80 -2.92 -21.56
N MET A 27 11.82 -1.61 -21.80
CA MET A 27 12.90 -0.88 -22.48
C MET A 27 13.66 0.04 -21.51
N SER A 28 14.96 0.22 -21.78
CA SER A 28 15.72 1.28 -21.11
C SER A 28 15.23 2.66 -21.54
N GLY A 29 15.41 3.69 -20.69
CA GLY A 29 15.00 5.05 -21.01
C GLY A 29 15.64 5.60 -22.28
N ASP A 30 16.89 5.23 -22.59
CA ASP A 30 17.55 5.63 -23.83
C ASP A 30 17.00 4.89 -25.06
N ALA A 31 16.69 3.60 -24.92
CA ALA A 31 16.07 2.82 -25.99
C ALA A 31 14.68 3.37 -26.31
N PHE A 32 13.86 3.66 -25.29
CA PHE A 32 12.56 4.30 -25.44
C PHE A 32 12.68 5.68 -26.09
N ARG A 33 13.63 6.51 -25.65
CA ARG A 33 13.88 7.83 -26.25
C ARG A 33 14.18 7.73 -27.75
N MET A 34 14.99 6.75 -28.15
CA MET A 34 15.34 6.53 -29.55
C MET A 34 14.13 6.04 -30.36
N ALA A 35 13.36 5.09 -29.82
CA ALA A 35 12.15 4.57 -30.45
C ALA A 35 11.07 5.65 -30.63
N ASN A 36 10.86 6.49 -29.61
CA ASN A 36 9.93 7.61 -29.67
C ASN A 36 10.36 8.67 -30.70
N LYS A 37 11.66 8.97 -30.79
CA LYS A 37 12.20 9.91 -31.80
C LYS A 37 12.04 9.36 -33.23
N ARG A 38 12.19 8.05 -33.41
CA ARG A 38 12.08 7.36 -34.71
C ARG A 38 10.66 6.94 -35.05
N GLN A 39 9.70 7.17 -34.16
CA GLN A 39 8.33 6.72 -34.27
C GLN A 39 8.19 5.22 -34.57
N SER A 40 9.03 4.40 -33.93
CA SER A 40 9.21 2.98 -34.27
C SER A 40 8.66 1.99 -33.23
N LEU A 41 7.73 2.41 -32.37
CA LEU A 41 7.07 1.52 -31.43
C LEU A 41 6.02 0.66 -32.16
N SER A 42 5.96 -0.62 -31.80
CA SER A 42 4.93 -1.56 -32.24
C SER A 42 3.57 -1.22 -31.62
N GLU A 43 2.48 -1.69 -32.24
CA GLU A 43 1.12 -1.47 -31.72
C GLU A 43 0.91 -2.05 -30.32
N LEU A 44 1.56 -3.17 -29.98
CA LEU A 44 1.51 -3.74 -28.63
C LEU A 44 2.14 -2.80 -27.61
N GLU A 45 3.31 -2.23 -27.91
CA GLU A 45 3.99 -1.27 -27.05
C GLU A 45 3.16 0.01 -26.88
N LYS A 46 2.52 0.48 -27.96
CA LYS A 46 1.62 1.65 -27.91
C LYS A 46 0.43 1.40 -26.99
N ASN A 47 -0.22 0.25 -27.12
CA ASN A 47 -1.36 -0.12 -26.28
C ASN A 47 -0.98 -0.19 -24.80
N GLU A 48 0.17 -0.76 -24.46
CA GLU A 48 0.63 -0.84 -23.06
C GLU A 48 0.96 0.56 -22.49
N ILE A 49 1.55 1.44 -23.30
CA ILE A 49 1.80 2.84 -22.91
C ILE A 49 0.48 3.61 -22.72
N GLU A 50 -0.52 3.40 -23.58
CA GLU A 50 -1.84 4.02 -23.44
C GLU A 50 -2.56 3.55 -22.18
N LYS A 51 -2.53 2.25 -21.87
CA LYS A 51 -3.07 1.72 -20.60
C LYS A 51 -2.38 2.35 -19.40
N PHE A 52 -1.05 2.48 -19.44
CA PHE A 52 -0.28 3.16 -18.40
C PHE A 52 -0.66 4.65 -18.25
N PHE A 53 -0.97 5.32 -19.36
CA PHE A 53 -1.46 6.70 -19.33
C PHE A 53 -2.91 6.80 -18.85
N ALA A 54 -3.75 5.80 -19.09
CA ALA A 54 -5.10 5.76 -18.55
C ALA A 54 -5.11 5.49 -17.03
N SER A 55 -4.20 4.65 -16.51
CA SER A 55 -4.23 4.19 -15.12
C SER A 55 -3.61 5.14 -14.09
N LYS A 56 -2.76 6.09 -14.50
CA LYS A 56 -2.16 7.06 -13.56
C LYS A 56 -2.85 8.43 -13.62
N PRO A 57 -3.71 8.81 -12.66
CA PRO A 57 -4.17 10.18 -12.57
C PRO A 57 -3.02 11.17 -12.29
N ASN A 58 -3.22 12.41 -12.73
CA ASN A 58 -2.21 13.47 -12.85
C ASN A 58 -1.42 13.73 -11.56
N LYS A 59 -0.09 13.84 -11.71
CA LYS A 59 0.84 14.32 -10.68
C LYS A 59 0.80 15.85 -10.57
N LEU A 60 -0.38 16.41 -10.29
CA LEU A 60 -0.71 17.79 -9.87
C LEU A 60 -2.18 18.06 -10.24
N GLN A 61 -3.12 17.46 -9.54
CA GLN A 61 -4.42 18.11 -9.37
C GLN A 61 -4.34 18.87 -8.04
N LYS A 62 -4.52 20.20 -8.10
CA LYS A 62 -5.45 20.83 -7.15
C LYS A 62 -6.73 20.01 -7.32
N ILE A 63 -6.98 19.09 -6.40
CA ILE A 63 -8.18 18.27 -6.45
C ILE A 63 -9.32 19.26 -6.19
N GLU A 64 -10.17 19.46 -7.18
CA GLU A 64 -11.48 20.06 -6.96
C GLU A 64 -12.18 19.16 -5.95
N VAL A 65 -12.42 19.73 -4.78
CA VAL A 65 -13.15 19.12 -3.68
C VAL A 65 -14.56 18.83 -4.21
N GLU A 66 -14.93 17.57 -4.36
CA GLU A 66 -16.34 17.20 -4.49
C GLU A 66 -17.00 17.43 -3.13
N LEU A 67 -17.49 18.66 -2.94
CA LEU A 67 -18.32 19.05 -1.79
C LEU A 67 -19.70 18.40 -1.96
N SER A 68 -19.95 17.31 -1.24
CA SER A 68 -21.31 16.80 -1.06
C SER A 68 -21.92 17.39 0.21
N ASN A 69 -22.88 18.30 0.03
CA ASN A 69 -23.62 18.99 1.09
C ASN A 69 -24.43 18.05 1.98
N THR A 70 -24.14 18.07 3.29
CA THR A 70 -25.10 18.13 4.41
C THR A 70 -24.36 18.63 5.65
N ASP A 71 -24.96 19.60 6.36
CA ASP A 71 -24.54 20.28 7.62
C ASP A 71 -23.27 19.75 8.32
N ASP A 72 -22.29 20.66 8.48
CA ASP A 72 -20.88 20.46 8.84
C ASP A 72 -20.01 19.95 7.67
N GLU A 73 -19.42 20.87 6.89
CA GLU A 73 -18.62 20.56 5.69
C GLU A 73 -17.41 19.67 6.04
N ILE A 74 -17.56 18.36 5.81
CA ILE A 74 -16.46 17.39 5.89
C ILE A 74 -15.59 17.56 4.64
N GLU A 75 -14.31 17.88 4.83
CA GLU A 75 -13.35 17.93 3.73
C GLU A 75 -12.85 16.53 3.40
N ILE A 76 -12.96 16.13 2.12
CA ILE A 76 -12.51 14.82 1.64
C ILE A 76 -11.30 15.00 0.74
N PHE A 77 -10.22 14.27 1.03
CA PHE A 77 -9.05 14.24 0.16
C PHE A 77 -8.44 12.85 0.09
N THR A 78 -7.62 12.64 -0.95
CA THR A 78 -6.97 11.36 -1.23
C THR A 78 -5.45 11.52 -1.27
N ASN A 79 -4.71 10.59 -0.65
CA ASN A 79 -3.25 10.62 -0.73
C ASN A 79 -2.75 10.05 -2.08
N LYS A 80 -1.43 10.09 -2.32
CA LYS A 80 -0.81 9.61 -3.58
C LYS A 80 -1.06 8.13 -3.91
N ASN A 81 -1.58 7.37 -2.96
CA ASN A 81 -1.85 5.95 -3.11
C ASN A 81 -3.35 5.62 -3.07
N GLY A 82 -4.22 6.60 -3.34
CA GLY A 82 -5.66 6.35 -3.44
C GLY A 82 -6.38 6.25 -2.08
N ILE A 83 -5.69 6.46 -0.96
CA ILE A 83 -6.32 6.36 0.37
C ILE A 83 -7.10 7.63 0.69
N LYS A 84 -8.38 7.46 1.01
CA LYS A 84 -9.32 8.54 1.36
C LYS A 84 -9.21 8.93 2.83
N PHE A 85 -9.35 10.23 3.05
CA PHE A 85 -9.40 10.87 4.36
C PHE A 85 -10.58 11.82 4.42
N TYR A 86 -11.16 11.93 5.61
CA TYR A 86 -12.29 12.78 5.93
C TYR A 86 -11.89 13.68 7.10
N GLU A 87 -11.80 14.99 6.88
CA GLU A 87 -11.51 15.97 7.91
C GLU A 87 -12.80 16.65 8.32
N TYR A 88 -13.13 16.52 9.61
CA TYR A 88 -14.37 17.02 10.20
C TYR A 88 -14.15 18.43 10.77
N PRO A 89 -15.20 19.25 10.91
CA PRO A 89 -15.07 20.62 11.43
C PRO A 89 -14.53 20.72 12.87
N ASP A 90 -14.60 19.64 13.66
CA ASP A 90 -13.99 19.56 14.99
C ASP A 90 -12.46 19.36 14.95
N GLY A 91 -11.87 19.30 13.76
CA GLY A 91 -10.46 19.04 13.52
C GLY A 91 -10.07 17.56 13.58
N SER A 92 -11.03 16.65 13.78
CA SER A 92 -10.76 15.22 13.73
C SER A 92 -10.62 14.74 12.28
N THR A 93 -9.68 13.81 12.05
CA THR A 93 -9.51 13.19 10.73
C THR A 93 -9.84 11.72 10.82
N LYS A 94 -10.61 11.19 9.86
CA LYS A 94 -10.77 9.75 9.64
C LYS A 94 -10.05 9.32 8.36
N ILE A 95 -9.53 8.10 8.38
CA ILE A 95 -8.97 7.41 7.22
C ILE A 95 -9.89 6.24 6.86
N GLU A 96 -10.17 6.05 5.58
CA GLU A 96 -10.87 4.88 5.04
C GLU A 96 -9.89 4.01 4.26
N VAL A 97 -9.84 2.73 4.61
CA VAL A 97 -8.88 1.78 4.06
C VAL A 97 -9.56 0.46 3.74
N ILE A 98 -9.02 -0.26 2.74
CA ILE A 98 -9.44 -1.63 2.45
C ILE A 98 -9.16 -2.51 3.67
N LYS A 99 -10.15 -3.33 4.02
CA LYS A 99 -10.11 -4.27 5.12
C LYS A 99 -9.87 -5.67 4.59
N VAL A 100 -8.74 -6.26 4.97
CA VAL A 100 -8.31 -7.59 4.53
C VAL A 100 -8.44 -8.60 5.67
N PRO A 101 -9.41 -9.54 5.60
CA PRO A 101 -9.46 -10.67 6.51
C PRO A 101 -8.24 -11.59 6.31
N PHE A 102 -7.70 -12.16 7.40
CA PHE A 102 -6.59 -13.11 7.32
C PHE A 102 -6.92 -14.33 6.44
N ASP A 103 -8.18 -14.78 6.46
CA ASP A 103 -8.65 -15.94 5.70
C ASP A 103 -8.84 -15.66 4.20
N ALA A 104 -8.91 -14.38 3.80
CA ALA A 104 -9.06 -13.96 2.41
C ALA A 104 -7.70 -13.68 1.75
N TYR A 105 -6.62 -14.26 2.28
CA TYR A 105 -5.27 -14.02 1.80
C TYR A 105 -5.08 -14.33 0.32
N ALA A 106 -5.59 -15.48 -0.14
CA ALA A 106 -5.50 -15.88 -1.54
C ALA A 106 -6.23 -14.89 -2.47
N SER A 107 -7.47 -14.53 -2.14
CA SER A 107 -8.25 -13.53 -2.86
C SER A 107 -7.53 -12.18 -2.90
N TYR A 108 -6.92 -11.77 -1.79
CA TYR A 108 -6.17 -10.53 -1.74
C TYR A 108 -4.98 -10.54 -2.71
N LEU A 109 -4.22 -11.64 -2.77
CA LEU A 109 -3.10 -11.76 -3.71
C LEU A 109 -3.54 -11.71 -5.17
N GLU A 110 -4.68 -12.32 -5.49
CA GLU A 110 -5.25 -12.31 -6.84
C GLU A 110 -5.78 -10.94 -7.24
N ALA A 111 -6.34 -10.20 -6.30
CA ALA A 111 -6.86 -8.84 -6.51
C ALA A 111 -5.76 -7.78 -6.42
N TYR A 112 -4.61 -8.06 -5.80
CA TYR A 112 -3.63 -7.06 -5.38
C TYR A 112 -3.19 -6.06 -6.47
N ASN A 113 -3.11 -6.50 -7.73
CA ASN A 113 -2.66 -5.66 -8.86
C ASN A 113 -3.82 -4.95 -9.59
N ASP A 114 -5.05 -5.14 -9.12
CA ASP A 114 -6.29 -4.63 -9.72
C ASP A 114 -7.11 -3.90 -8.64
N ASP A 115 -7.01 -2.57 -8.64
CA ASP A 115 -7.69 -1.73 -7.65
C ASP A 115 -9.21 -1.89 -7.70
N GLU A 116 -9.80 -2.07 -8.89
CA GLU A 116 -11.26 -2.25 -9.03
C GLU A 116 -11.70 -3.58 -8.41
N LYS A 117 -10.92 -4.64 -8.62
CA LYS A 117 -11.14 -5.94 -7.99
C LYS A 117 -10.95 -5.89 -6.48
N LEU A 118 -9.92 -5.19 -5.99
CA LEU A 118 -9.71 -4.99 -4.55
C LEU A 118 -10.89 -4.28 -3.89
N HIS A 119 -11.41 -3.21 -4.50
CA HIS A 119 -12.52 -2.45 -3.94
C HIS A 119 -13.88 -3.18 -3.99
N SER A 120 -14.06 -4.12 -4.93
CA SER A 120 -15.28 -4.90 -5.05
C SER A 120 -15.27 -6.17 -4.18
N GLU A 121 -14.11 -6.80 -3.97
CA GLU A 121 -13.98 -8.03 -3.17
C GLU A 121 -13.89 -7.77 -1.67
N PHE A 122 -13.37 -6.62 -1.26
CA PHE A 122 -13.09 -6.32 0.15
C PHE A 122 -13.90 -5.14 0.66
N SER A 123 -14.37 -5.24 1.90
CA SER A 123 -15.00 -4.12 2.59
C SER A 123 -13.96 -3.07 3.00
N THR A 124 -14.42 -1.89 3.39
CA THR A 124 -13.58 -0.84 3.98
C THR A 124 -13.76 -0.75 5.49
N ALA A 125 -12.77 -0.18 6.16
CA ALA A 125 -12.81 0.18 7.56
C ALA A 125 -12.42 1.66 7.74
N THR A 126 -12.96 2.29 8.79
CA THR A 126 -12.65 3.69 9.11
C THR A 126 -11.99 3.82 10.49
N PHE A 127 -10.96 4.66 10.58
CA PHE A 127 -10.25 4.93 11.83
C PHE A 127 -10.05 6.43 12.01
N THR A 128 -10.21 6.94 13.22
CA THR A 128 -9.73 8.30 13.56
C THR A 128 -8.21 8.31 13.60
N VAL A 129 -7.56 9.30 12.98
CA VAL A 129 -6.11 9.46 12.95
C VAL A 129 -5.72 10.90 13.30
N ASP A 130 -4.60 11.06 13.98
CA ASP A 130 -4.15 12.40 14.40
C ASP A 130 -3.52 13.20 13.25
N LYS A 131 -2.99 12.49 12.24
CA LYS A 131 -2.30 13.07 11.08
C LYS A 131 -2.52 12.24 9.83
N VAL A 132 -2.61 12.95 8.71
CA VAL A 132 -2.54 12.37 7.36
C VAL A 132 -1.11 11.91 7.09
N ALA A 133 -0.80 10.68 7.46
CA ALA A 133 0.51 10.12 7.22
C ALA A 133 0.61 9.61 5.77
N LYS A 134 1.74 9.91 5.11
CA LYS A 134 2.03 9.47 3.74
C LYS A 134 2.20 7.95 3.69
N GLY A 135 1.68 7.26 2.68
CA GLY A 135 1.95 5.82 2.47
C GLY A 135 0.70 5.02 2.18
N ASN A 136 0.88 3.70 2.11
CA ASN A 136 -0.20 2.74 1.92
C ASN A 136 -0.70 2.25 3.28
N TYR A 137 -2.00 2.02 3.36
CA TYR A 137 -2.65 1.53 4.57
C TYR A 137 -3.60 0.41 4.22
N LEU A 138 -3.72 -0.54 5.14
CA LEU A 138 -4.75 -1.56 5.14
C LEU A 138 -5.27 -1.74 6.55
N ALA A 139 -6.51 -2.17 6.65
CA ALA A 139 -7.06 -2.70 7.88
C ALA A 139 -7.01 -4.23 7.87
N PHE A 140 -6.82 -4.84 9.03
CA PHE A 140 -6.86 -6.30 9.17
C PHE A 140 -7.73 -6.70 10.34
N ASN A 141 -8.52 -7.75 10.13
CA ASN A 141 -9.17 -8.46 11.23
C ASN A 141 -8.19 -9.48 11.82
N ILE A 142 -7.78 -9.27 13.06
CA ILE A 142 -6.85 -10.16 13.74
C ILE A 142 -7.56 -11.47 14.06
N LYS A 143 -6.99 -12.54 13.53
CA LYS A 143 -7.34 -13.91 13.88
C LYS A 143 -6.31 -14.40 14.88
N ASN A 144 -6.75 -15.10 15.92
CA ASN A 144 -5.95 -15.66 17.01
C ASN A 144 -5.36 -14.65 18.00
N ASN A 145 -4.78 -15.18 19.08
CA ASN A 145 -4.26 -14.44 20.22
C ASN A 145 -2.73 -14.43 20.25
N SER A 146 -2.07 -14.58 19.11
CA SER A 146 -0.61 -14.73 19.08
C SER A 146 0.13 -13.45 19.51
N MET A 147 -0.48 -12.29 19.27
CA MET A 147 -0.02 -11.00 19.79
C MET A 147 -0.76 -10.55 21.05
N ASN A 148 -1.43 -11.48 21.75
CA ASN A 148 -2.13 -11.26 23.01
C ASN A 148 -1.45 -11.98 24.18
N GLY A 149 -0.46 -11.35 24.80
CA GLY A 149 0.24 -11.83 26.00
C GLY A 149 -0.33 -11.28 27.31
N GLY A 150 -1.40 -10.48 27.27
CA GLY A 150 -2.02 -9.83 28.43
C GLY A 150 -1.49 -8.42 28.73
N GLY A 151 -0.60 -7.87 27.91
CA GLY A 151 -0.11 -6.50 28.02
C GLY A 151 -1.09 -5.45 27.48
N ILE A 152 -0.94 -4.19 27.91
CA ILE A 152 -1.76 -3.06 27.40
C ILE A 152 -1.58 -2.81 25.89
N ASP A 153 -0.40 -3.15 25.38
CA ASP A 153 -0.02 -2.95 23.97
C ASP A 153 -0.32 -4.16 23.09
N ASP A 154 -0.97 -5.18 23.65
CA ASP A 154 -1.22 -6.46 23.02
C ASP A 154 -2.59 -6.53 22.35
N THR A 155 -2.66 -7.24 21.23
CA THR A 155 -3.83 -7.22 20.35
C THR A 155 -4.57 -8.55 20.43
N PRO A 156 -5.79 -8.57 20.98
CA PRO A 156 -6.59 -9.79 21.08
C PRO A 156 -7.17 -10.22 19.73
N SER A 157 -7.54 -11.50 19.64
CA SER A 157 -8.34 -12.01 18.52
C SER A 157 -9.65 -11.24 18.39
N GLY A 158 -10.08 -10.98 17.15
CA GLY A 158 -11.28 -10.21 16.85
C GLY A 158 -11.06 -8.69 16.78
N ALA A 159 -9.91 -8.20 17.24
CA ALA A 159 -9.55 -6.79 17.05
C ALA A 159 -9.38 -6.45 15.56
N GLU A 160 -9.69 -5.21 15.23
CA GLU A 160 -9.37 -4.63 13.92
C GLU A 160 -8.15 -3.71 14.08
N VAL A 161 -7.21 -3.79 13.14
CA VAL A 161 -5.99 -2.98 13.20
C VAL A 161 -5.80 -2.17 11.95
N LEU A 162 -5.39 -0.91 12.12
CA LEU A 162 -4.89 -0.07 11.03
C LEU A 162 -3.38 -0.23 10.94
N ALA A 163 -2.90 -0.63 9.77
CA ALA A 163 -1.48 -0.84 9.53
C ALA A 163 -0.97 -0.04 8.34
N ARG A 164 0.24 0.52 8.46
CA ARG A 164 0.92 1.33 7.46
C ARG A 164 2.06 0.54 6.82
N GLU A 165 2.10 0.49 5.50
CA GLU A 165 3.14 -0.25 4.78
C GLU A 165 4.53 0.34 5.02
N ILE A 166 5.50 -0.56 5.21
CA ILE A 166 6.92 -0.26 5.21
C ILE A 166 7.47 -0.61 3.83
N GLY A 167 7.97 0.40 3.11
CA GLY A 167 8.58 0.19 1.81
C GLY A 167 9.77 -0.76 1.89
N ARG A 168 9.92 -1.62 0.88
CA ARG A 168 10.96 -2.67 0.84
C ARG A 168 12.38 -2.15 1.03
N HIS A 169 12.68 -0.95 0.56
CA HIS A 169 13.97 -0.28 0.74
C HIS A 169 14.29 0.09 2.21
N LEU A 170 13.29 0.07 3.09
CA LEU A 170 13.44 0.31 4.53
C LEU A 170 13.42 -0.98 5.34
N TRP A 171 13.34 -2.15 4.71
CA TRP A 171 13.41 -3.39 5.48
C TRP A 171 14.77 -3.47 6.17
N CYS A 172 14.76 -4.00 7.39
CA CYS A 172 15.91 -4.18 8.29
C CYS A 172 16.50 -2.90 8.90
N ASN A 173 16.41 -1.76 8.20
CA ASN A 173 16.83 -0.45 8.75
C ASN A 173 15.66 0.37 9.30
N GLY A 174 14.43 0.01 8.95
CA GLY A 174 13.20 0.76 9.25
C GLY A 174 12.23 0.04 10.17
N PHE A 175 12.59 -1.13 10.73
CA PHE A 175 11.83 -1.79 11.79
C PHE A 175 12.09 -1.08 13.12
N HIS A 176 11.63 0.17 13.22
CA HIS A 176 11.62 0.88 14.50
C HIS A 176 10.76 0.11 15.49
N LYS A 177 11.11 0.19 16.78
CA LYS A 177 10.34 -0.43 17.87
C LYS A 177 8.87 -0.07 17.71
N ASN A 178 8.05 -1.07 17.41
CA ASN A 178 6.64 -0.89 17.19
C ASN A 178 5.84 -1.26 18.43
N LYS A 179 4.90 -0.41 18.80
CA LYS A 179 4.06 -0.60 19.99
C LYS A 179 3.13 -1.81 19.85
N TYR A 180 2.57 -2.04 18.67
CA TYR A 180 1.50 -3.00 18.40
C TYR A 180 1.93 -4.16 17.46
N GLY A 181 3.22 -4.23 17.12
CA GLY A 181 3.80 -5.22 16.21
C GLY A 181 3.62 -4.89 14.72
N PHE A 182 3.78 -5.92 13.90
CA PHE A 182 3.80 -5.85 12.45
C PHE A 182 2.87 -6.87 11.82
N ILE A 183 2.24 -6.50 10.71
CA ILE A 183 1.55 -7.44 9.82
C ILE A 183 2.50 -7.80 8.69
N LEU A 184 2.73 -9.08 8.47
CA LEU A 184 3.54 -9.60 7.37
C LEU A 184 2.64 -10.40 6.44
N MET A 185 2.55 -9.99 5.18
CA MET A 185 1.88 -10.74 4.13
C MET A 185 2.94 -11.57 3.39
N THR A 186 2.85 -12.88 3.50
CA THR A 186 3.90 -13.81 3.08
C THR A 186 3.33 -14.87 2.16
N LYS A 187 4.12 -15.48 1.27
CA LYS A 187 3.68 -16.51 0.31
C LYS A 187 2.64 -17.51 0.84
N ASN A 188 2.75 -17.89 2.12
CA ASN A 188 1.91 -18.92 2.72
C ASN A 188 0.75 -18.35 3.58
N ALA A 189 0.95 -17.21 4.24
CA ALA A 189 -0.02 -16.69 5.21
C ALA A 189 0.21 -15.20 5.55
N ILE A 190 -0.78 -14.62 6.24
CA ILE A 190 -0.61 -13.35 6.95
C ILE A 190 -0.22 -13.65 8.40
N TYR A 191 0.80 -12.95 8.90
CA TYR A 191 1.23 -13.02 10.30
C TYR A 191 1.06 -11.68 11.00
N HIS A 192 0.64 -11.70 12.26
CA HIS A 192 0.79 -10.59 13.20
C HIS A 192 1.84 -10.97 14.25
N LYS A 193 2.99 -10.28 14.24
CA LYS A 193 4.18 -10.61 15.02
C LYS A 193 4.98 -9.36 15.39
N ASP A 194 5.81 -9.44 16.42
CA ASP A 194 6.95 -8.54 16.56
C ASP A 194 8.09 -9.03 15.65
N ILE A 195 8.84 -8.10 15.05
CA ILE A 195 10.06 -8.41 14.30
C ILE A 195 11.23 -8.20 15.26
N GLY A 196 12.02 -9.26 15.47
CA GLY A 196 13.17 -9.27 16.37
C GLY A 196 14.43 -8.80 15.66
N ASP A 197 15.18 -9.75 15.10
CA ASP A 197 16.40 -9.48 14.35
C ASP A 197 16.16 -9.54 12.83
N CYS A 198 16.95 -8.76 12.09
CA CYS A 198 17.07 -8.90 10.65
C CYS A 198 18.52 -9.12 10.25
N ASN A 199 18.79 -10.25 9.62
CA ASN A 199 20.08 -10.53 9.01
C ASN A 199 20.06 -10.13 7.53
N ASN A 200 20.71 -9.00 7.21
CA ASN A 200 20.83 -8.49 5.84
C ASN A 200 21.68 -9.39 4.92
N GLU A 201 22.60 -10.18 5.48
CA GLU A 201 23.47 -11.07 4.69
C GLU A 201 22.73 -12.33 4.24
N THR A 202 21.98 -12.95 5.16
CA THR A 202 21.24 -14.18 4.89
C THR A 202 19.82 -13.94 4.37
N GLY A 203 19.29 -12.72 4.56
CA GLY A 203 17.94 -12.38 4.17
C GLY A 203 16.86 -12.82 5.17
N LEU A 204 17.24 -13.23 6.38
CA LEU A 204 16.33 -13.80 7.38
C LEU A 204 15.79 -12.76 8.36
N LEU A 205 14.50 -12.90 8.69
CA LEU A 205 13.80 -12.14 9.72
C LEU A 205 13.30 -13.07 10.81
N THR A 206 13.62 -12.75 12.07
CA THR A 206 13.08 -13.48 13.23
C THR A 206 11.77 -12.85 13.68
N LEU A 207 10.73 -13.66 13.78
CA LEU A 207 9.39 -13.24 14.21
C LEU A 207 9.07 -13.80 15.59
N HIS A 208 8.46 -12.96 16.43
CA HIS A 208 8.09 -13.30 17.80
C HIS A 208 6.61 -13.06 18.05
N SER A 209 5.98 -14.02 18.73
CA SER A 209 4.68 -13.84 19.36
C SER A 209 4.85 -13.20 20.73
N ARG A 210 3.88 -12.40 21.16
CA ARG A 210 3.82 -11.92 22.56
C ARG A 210 3.15 -12.92 23.48
N ASN A 211 2.23 -13.70 22.92
CA ASN A 211 1.71 -14.87 23.57
C ASN A 211 2.80 -15.96 23.58
N LYS A 212 3.17 -16.42 24.77
CA LYS A 212 4.28 -17.36 24.99
C LYS A 212 4.00 -18.80 24.53
N SER A 213 2.79 -19.06 24.03
CA SER A 213 2.42 -20.38 23.51
C SER A 213 3.09 -20.72 22.18
N ASP A 214 3.61 -19.72 21.45
CA ASP A 214 4.28 -19.92 20.17
C ASP A 214 5.78 -19.62 20.29
N ASP A 215 6.62 -20.53 19.80
CA ASP A 215 8.06 -20.30 19.70
C ASP A 215 8.40 -19.29 18.59
N PRO A 216 9.50 -18.52 18.74
CA PRO A 216 10.02 -17.71 17.65
C PRO A 216 10.38 -18.54 16.43
N PHE A 217 10.21 -17.97 15.25
CA PHE A 217 10.60 -18.61 13.99
C PHE A 217 11.18 -17.61 13.01
N GLU A 218 11.91 -18.12 12.03
CA GLU A 218 12.54 -17.30 10.99
C GLU A 218 11.77 -17.41 9.68
N ILE A 219 11.76 -16.31 8.93
CA ILE A 219 11.24 -16.25 7.56
C ILE A 219 12.21 -15.52 6.65
N HIS A 220 12.35 -16.00 5.42
CA HIS A 220 13.19 -15.34 4.43
C HIS A 220 12.45 -14.15 3.80
N MET A 221 13.12 -13.01 3.64
CA MET A 221 12.53 -11.78 3.07
C MET A 221 11.94 -11.97 1.67
N ASN A 222 12.48 -12.89 0.87
CA ASN A 222 11.91 -13.23 -0.45
C ASN A 222 10.56 -13.95 -0.38
N ASP A 223 10.17 -14.45 0.79
CA ASP A 223 8.85 -15.06 1.01
C ASP A 223 7.85 -14.05 1.56
N ILE A 224 8.27 -12.81 1.79
CA ILE A 224 7.41 -11.72 2.24
C ILE A 224 7.10 -10.81 1.06
N TYR A 225 5.81 -10.57 0.84
CA TYR A 225 5.34 -9.63 -0.17
C TYR A 225 5.30 -8.21 0.38
N ARG A 226 4.72 -8.03 1.58
CA ARG A 226 4.52 -6.72 2.20
C ARG A 226 4.65 -6.81 3.72
N ILE A 227 5.18 -5.75 4.31
CA ILE A 227 5.25 -5.59 5.77
C ILE A 227 4.55 -4.30 6.13
N PHE A 228 3.73 -4.34 7.17
CA PHE A 228 3.03 -3.19 7.71
C PHE A 228 3.35 -3.02 9.18
N ASN A 229 3.58 -1.78 9.58
CA ASN A 229 3.63 -1.36 10.97
C ASN A 229 2.18 -1.15 11.46
N VAL A 230 1.80 -1.80 12.57
CA VAL A 230 0.49 -1.56 13.19
C VAL A 230 0.53 -0.24 13.97
N ILE A 231 -0.35 0.70 13.61
CA ILE A 231 -0.39 2.05 14.20
C ILE A 231 -1.62 2.31 15.07
N LYS A 232 -2.72 1.58 14.85
CA LYS A 232 -3.94 1.69 15.65
C LYS A 232 -4.67 0.36 15.74
N ARG A 233 -5.44 0.19 16.81
CA ARG A 233 -6.21 -1.01 17.13
C ARG A 233 -7.59 -0.59 17.65
N THR A 234 -8.61 -1.35 17.30
CA THR A 234 -9.98 -1.23 17.81
C THR A 234 -10.45 -2.62 18.23
N PHE A 235 -11.20 -2.69 19.32
CA PHE A 235 -11.68 -3.92 19.95
C PHE A 235 -13.08 -3.70 20.50
#